data_AF-C7MI83-F1
#
_entry.id   AF-C7MI83-F1
#
_cell.length_a   1.000
_cell.length_b   1.000
_cell.length_c   1.000
_cell.angle_alpha   90.00
_cell.angle_beta   90.00
_cell.angle_gamma   90.00
#
_symmetry.space_group_name_H-M   'P 1'
#
loop_
_entity.id
_entity.type
_entity.pdbx_description
1 polymer ?
#
loop_
_entity_poly.entity_id
_entity_poly.type
_entity_poly.pdbx_seq_one_letter_code
_entity_poly.pdbx_strand_id
1 'polypeptide(L)'
;MLPLLAEITADPATMMLLADSDSGAAGIAFPFLAGPAVFAAVYGGIYRYYRNTDKRHHFEKETEVAVGNLQQDDRKVRSKTRLKNRHMSDSNVTDHLKRVRRIQVQ
;
A
#
# COMPACT_ATOMS: atom_id res chain seq x y z
N MET A 1 48.38 -19.16 -1.91
CA MET A 1 47.17 -20.02 -1.86
C MET A 1 46.83 -20.46 -0.43
N LEU A 2 47.78 -20.95 0.37
CA LEU A 2 47.55 -21.32 1.78
C LEU A 2 47.12 -20.18 2.74
N PRO A 3 47.64 -18.94 2.66
CA PRO A 3 47.27 -17.90 3.63
C PRO A 3 45.84 -17.35 3.43
N LEU A 4 45.37 -17.31 2.18
CA LEU A 4 44.01 -16.85 1.83
C LEU A 4 42.93 -17.79 2.40
N LEU A 5 43.18 -19.10 2.35
CA LEU A 5 42.27 -20.10 2.92
C LEU A 5 42.18 -19.98 4.44
N ALA A 6 43.30 -19.73 5.12
CA ALA A 6 43.34 -19.53 6.57
C ALA A 6 42.55 -18.27 7.00
N GLU A 7 42.65 -17.19 6.23
CA GLU A 7 41.94 -15.93 6.50
C GLU A 7 40.42 -16.07 6.31
N ILE A 8 39.98 -16.79 5.26
CA ILE A 8 38.56 -17.10 5.04
C ILE A 8 37.98 -17.97 6.17
N THR A 9 38.74 -18.94 6.67
CA THR A 9 38.30 -19.81 7.78
C THR A 9 38.33 -19.13 9.15
N ALA A 10 39.07 -18.03 9.30
CA ALA A 10 39.11 -17.23 10.52
C ALA A 10 38.00 -16.16 10.58
N ASP A 11 37.28 -15.96 9.48
CA ASP A 11 36.14 -15.04 9.45
C ASP A 11 34.97 -15.65 10.26
N PRO A 12 34.50 -14.98 11.33
CA PRO A 12 33.37 -15.44 12.12
C PRO A 12 32.10 -15.65 11.29
N ALA A 13 31.93 -14.92 10.19
CA ALA A 13 30.80 -15.11 9.27
C ALA A 13 30.90 -16.46 8.53
N THR A 14 32.12 -16.83 8.10
CA THR A 14 32.39 -18.12 7.46
C THR A 14 32.24 -19.26 8.46
N MET A 15 32.72 -19.10 9.69
CA MET A 15 32.59 -20.10 10.75
C MET A 15 31.13 -20.34 11.15
N MET A 16 30.31 -19.28 11.21
CA MET A 16 28.87 -19.39 11.48
C MET A 16 28.12 -20.09 10.33
N LEU A 17 28.53 -19.87 9.08
CA LEU A 17 27.95 -20.50 7.89
C LEU A 17 28.33 -21.98 7.74
N LEU A 18 29.51 -22.37 8.21
CA LEU A 18 29.99 -23.76 8.24
C LEU A 18 29.43 -24.57 9.42
N ALA A 19 29.16 -23.94 10.57
CA ALA A 19 28.72 -24.61 11.79
C ALA A 19 27.32 -25.27 11.70
N ASP A 20 26.48 -24.87 10.74
CA ASP A 20 25.12 -25.39 10.53
C ASP A 20 25.03 -26.44 9.40
N SER A 21 26.16 -26.82 8.81
CA SER A 21 26.21 -27.56 7.54
C SER A 21 26.18 -29.10 7.68
N ASP A 22 25.14 -29.65 8.30
CA ASP A 22 24.90 -31.11 8.27
C ASP A 22 24.41 -31.59 6.87
N SER A 23 24.12 -30.64 5.97
CA SER A 23 23.79 -30.88 4.55
C SER A 23 24.61 -29.95 3.63
N GLY A 24 25.80 -30.41 3.27
CA GLY A 24 26.89 -29.60 2.70
C GLY A 24 26.57 -28.72 1.48
N ALA A 25 25.52 -28.98 0.70
CA ALA A 25 25.12 -28.12 -0.42
C ALA A 25 23.97 -27.15 -0.07
N ALA A 26 22.99 -27.60 0.71
CA ALA A 26 21.84 -26.79 1.09
C ALA A 26 22.20 -25.73 2.13
N GLY A 27 23.04 -26.06 3.12
CA GLY A 27 23.51 -25.10 4.12
C GLY A 27 24.32 -23.96 3.50
N ILE A 28 25.14 -24.24 2.48
CA ILE A 28 25.92 -23.22 1.77
C ILE A 28 25.04 -22.37 0.85
N ALA A 29 24.07 -22.97 0.15
CA ALA A 29 23.18 -22.25 -0.76
C ALA A 29 22.13 -21.39 -0.02
N PHE A 30 21.73 -21.80 1.18
CA PHE A 30 20.66 -21.17 1.95
C PHE A 30 20.83 -19.65 2.15
N PRO A 31 21.96 -19.11 2.65
CA PRO A 31 22.10 -17.67 2.86
C PRO A 31 22.06 -16.86 1.56
N PHE A 32 22.52 -17.43 0.44
CA PHE A 32 22.46 -16.77 -0.87
C PHE A 32 21.06 -16.73 -1.46
N LEU A 33 20.15 -17.61 -1.03
CA LEU A 33 18.74 -17.55 -1.37
C LEU A 33 17.98 -16.70 -0.36
N ALA A 34 18.20 -16.93 0.93
CA ALA A 34 17.50 -16.28 2.03
C ALA A 34 17.77 -14.77 2.07
N GLY A 35 19.02 -14.33 1.88
CA GLY A 35 19.38 -12.90 1.91
C GLY A 35 18.61 -12.08 0.86
N PRO A 36 18.74 -12.38 -0.43
CA PRO A 36 17.99 -11.70 -1.49
C PRO A 36 16.47 -11.86 -1.36
N ALA A 37 15.98 -13.03 -0.93
CA ALA A 37 14.55 -13.26 -0.73
C ALA A 37 13.98 -12.37 0.38
N VAL A 38 14.64 -12.30 1.53
CA VAL A 38 14.24 -11.43 2.65
C VAL A 38 14.31 -9.97 2.24
N PHE A 39 15.39 -9.55 1.55
CA PHE A 39 15.51 -8.19 1.04
C PHE A 39 14.35 -7.83 0.11
N ALA A 40 14.05 -8.67 -0.89
CA ALA A 40 12.97 -8.43 -1.84
C ALA A 40 11.60 -8.40 -1.16
N ALA A 41 11.35 -9.28 -0.20
CA ALA A 41 10.10 -9.33 0.55
C ALA A 41 9.90 -8.06 1.40
N VAL A 42 10.92 -7.64 2.15
CA VAL A 42 10.85 -6.44 3.01
C VAL A 42 10.72 -5.17 2.17
N TYR A 43 11.60 -4.99 1.19
CA TYR A 43 11.56 -3.81 0.31
C TYR A 43 10.24 -3.75 -0.47
N GLY A 44 9.80 -4.88 -1.04
CA GLY A 44 8.55 -4.97 -1.78
C GLY A 44 7.32 -4.70 -0.92
N GLY A 45 7.31 -5.18 0.33
CA GLY A 45 6.26 -4.92 1.31
C GLY A 45 6.14 -3.44 1.65
N ILE A 46 7.27 -2.80 2.00
CA ILE A 46 7.32 -1.35 2.28
C ILE A 46 6.92 -0.56 1.03
N TYR A 47 7.46 -0.92 -0.13
CA TYR A 47 7.16 -0.27 -1.40
C TYR A 47 5.67 -0.34 -1.70
N ARG A 48 5.03 -1.52 -1.63
CA ARG A 48 3.58 -1.66 -1.86
C ARG A 48 2.76 -0.89 -0.82
N TYR A 49 3.14 -0.96 0.45
CA TYR A 49 2.44 -0.27 1.53
C TYR A 49 2.38 1.25 1.32
N TYR A 50 3.49 1.86 0.88
CA TYR A 50 3.54 3.31 0.67
C TYR A 50 3.18 3.76 -0.75
N ARG A 51 3.48 2.96 -1.78
CA ARG A 51 3.16 3.33 -3.16
C ARG A 51 1.73 3.03 -3.56
N ASN A 52 1.00 2.22 -2.77
CA ASN A 52 -0.41 1.90 -3.03
C ASN A 52 -0.66 1.54 -4.51
N THR A 53 0.33 0.91 -5.17
CA THR A 53 0.28 0.61 -6.60
C THR A 53 -0.88 -0.35 -6.91
N ASP A 54 -1.23 -1.17 -5.93
CA ASP A 54 -2.33 -2.14 -5.91
C ASP A 54 -3.67 -1.55 -5.48
N LYS A 55 -3.73 -0.32 -4.97
CA LYS A 55 -4.95 0.30 -4.43
C LYS A 55 -5.59 1.35 -5.35
N ARG A 56 -5.32 1.29 -6.65
CA ARG A 56 -5.98 2.17 -7.61
C ARG A 56 -7.43 1.69 -7.77
N HIS A 57 -8.39 2.51 -7.38
CA HIS A 57 -9.79 2.28 -7.70
C HIS A 57 -9.94 2.21 -9.22
N HIS A 58 -10.43 1.08 -9.74
CA HIS A 58 -10.76 0.92 -11.16
C HIS A 58 -12.11 1.59 -11.44
N PHE A 59 -12.13 2.92 -11.33
CA PHE A 59 -13.33 3.74 -11.51
C PHE A 59 -14.04 3.43 -12.85
N GLU A 60 -13.26 3.14 -13.88
CA GLU A 60 -13.74 2.84 -15.24
C GLU A 60 -14.42 1.47 -15.38
N LYS A 61 -14.18 0.52 -14.46
CA LYS A 61 -14.77 -0.83 -14.52
C LYS A 61 -15.88 -1.04 -13.50
N GLU A 62 -15.78 -0.42 -12.34
CA GLU A 62 -16.69 -0.69 -11.21
C GLU A 62 -17.83 0.33 -11.12
N THR A 63 -17.73 1.47 -11.81
CA THR A 63 -18.78 2.50 -11.80
C THR A 63 -19.42 2.56 -13.17
N GLU A 64 -20.55 1.87 -13.34
CA GLU A 64 -21.46 2.15 -14.45
C GLU A 64 -22.05 3.55 -14.22
N VAL A 65 -21.55 4.54 -14.97
CA VAL A 65 -22.08 5.90 -14.94
C VAL A 65 -23.23 5.98 -15.94
N ALA A 66 -24.41 5.53 -15.52
CA ALA A 66 -25.64 5.78 -16.25
C ALA A 66 -26.03 7.25 -16.07
N VAL A 67 -25.67 8.10 -17.05
CA VAL A 67 -26.10 9.50 -17.09
C VAL A 67 -27.55 9.52 -17.61
N GLY A 68 -28.52 9.46 -16.70
CA GLY A 68 -29.90 9.81 -17.03
C GLY A 68 -29.98 11.29 -17.44
N ASN A 69 -30.99 11.67 -18.23
CA ASN A 69 -31.29 13.07 -18.57
C ASN A 69 -31.69 13.85 -17.29
N LEU A 70 -30.70 14.23 -16.49
CA LEU A 70 -30.89 14.93 -15.24
C LEU A 70 -31.26 16.39 -15.54
N GLN A 71 -32.56 16.65 -15.69
CA GLN A 71 -33.10 18.00 -15.72
C GLN A 71 -33.35 18.45 -14.28
N GLN A 72 -32.30 18.93 -13.61
CA GLN A 72 -32.44 19.51 -12.28
C GLN A 72 -31.73 20.87 -12.20
N ASP A 73 -32.46 21.88 -11.76
CA ASP A 73 -31.96 23.23 -11.51
C ASP A 73 -31.45 23.34 -10.05
N ASP A 74 -30.27 23.92 -9.85
CA ASP A 74 -29.73 24.19 -8.51
C ASP A 74 -30.35 25.47 -7.94
N ARG A 75 -31.35 25.29 -7.07
CA ARG A 75 -32.00 26.42 -6.38
C ARG A 75 -31.20 26.84 -5.15
N LYS A 76 -30.57 28.00 -5.23
CA LYS A 76 -29.93 28.66 -4.07
C LYS A 76 -30.94 28.87 -2.93
N VAL A 77 -30.74 28.19 -1.80
CA VAL A 77 -31.62 28.29 -0.63
C VAL A 77 -31.31 29.50 0.23
N ARG A 78 -30.05 29.67 0.65
CA ARG A 78 -29.63 30.76 1.54
C ARG A 78 -28.11 30.94 1.57
N SER A 79 -27.68 32.14 1.96
CA SER A 79 -26.31 32.41 2.41
C SER A 79 -26.34 32.79 3.89
N LYS A 80 -25.33 32.39 4.66
CA LYS A 80 -25.13 32.84 6.04
C LYS A 80 -23.75 33.51 6.13
N THR A 81 -23.70 34.73 6.65
CA THR A 81 -22.45 35.48 6.86
C THR A 81 -22.26 35.80 8.35
N ARG A 82 -21.04 36.24 8.74
CA ARG A 82 -20.69 36.62 10.12
C ARG A 82 -20.89 35.50 11.16
N LEU A 83 -20.67 34.25 10.76
CA LEU A 83 -20.71 33.11 11.67
C LEU A 83 -19.45 33.12 12.56
N LYS A 84 -19.64 32.94 13.87
CA LYS A 84 -18.53 32.73 14.82
C LYS A 84 -18.11 31.26 14.93
N ASN A 85 -18.95 30.35 14.42
CA ASN A 85 -18.71 28.92 14.49
C ASN A 85 -17.70 28.52 13.42
N ARG A 86 -16.69 27.73 13.81
CA ARG A 86 -15.68 27.21 12.88
C ARG A 86 -16.28 26.26 11.85
N HIS A 87 -17.36 25.55 12.19
CA HIS A 87 -17.98 24.53 11.35
C HIS A 87 -19.48 24.81 11.18
N MET A 88 -20.00 24.49 9.99
CA MET A 88 -21.42 24.59 9.70
C MET A 88 -22.14 23.40 10.34
N SER A 89 -23.21 23.66 11.08
CA SER A 89 -23.97 22.64 11.83
C SER A 89 -24.51 21.49 11.00
N ASP A 90 -24.62 21.68 9.67
CA ASP A 90 -25.11 20.68 8.72
C ASP A 90 -24.06 20.42 7.61
N SER A 91 -22.77 20.56 7.94
CA SER A 91 -21.68 20.26 7.01
C SER A 91 -21.64 18.76 6.70
N ASN A 92 -21.49 18.39 5.43
CA ASN A 92 -21.35 17.00 4.98
C ASN A 92 -19.88 16.61 4.68
N VAL A 93 -18.90 17.36 5.21
CA VAL A 93 -17.47 17.21 4.83
C VAL A 93 -16.93 15.81 5.14
N THR A 94 -17.35 15.20 6.24
CA THR A 94 -16.95 13.84 6.64
C THR A 94 -17.89 12.76 6.13
N ASP A 95 -19.09 13.12 5.68
CA ASP A 95 -20.13 12.21 5.20
C ASP A 95 -20.84 12.83 3.98
N HIS A 96 -20.13 12.80 2.86
CA HIS A 96 -20.54 13.48 1.63
C HIS A 96 -21.81 12.86 1.02
N LEU A 97 -22.11 11.59 1.33
CA LEU A 97 -23.25 10.87 0.80
C LEU A 97 -24.56 11.19 1.51
N LYS A 98 -24.53 11.83 2.68
CA LYS A 98 -25.71 12.19 3.47
C LYS A 98 -26.80 12.94 2.70
N ARG A 99 -26.44 13.70 1.65
CA ARG A 99 -27.38 14.49 0.82
C ARG A 99 -27.68 13.88 -0.55
N VAL A 100 -27.02 12.77 -0.89
CA VAL A 100 -27.23 12.11 -2.18
C VAL A 100 -28.57 11.37 -2.13
N ARG A 101 -29.53 11.87 -2.90
CA ARG A 101 -30.75 11.12 -3.19
C ARG A 101 -30.48 10.24 -4.39
N ARG A 102 -30.45 8.92 -4.18
CA ARG A 102 -30.38 7.96 -5.28
C ARG A 102 -31.69 8.05 -6.05
N ILE A 103 -31.62 8.55 -7.27
CA ILE A 103 -32.75 8.52 -8.20
C ILE A 103 -32.82 7.08 -8.70
N GLN A 104 -33.92 6.39 -8.43
CA GLN A 104 -34.20 5.12 -9.11
C GLN A 104 -34.81 5.45 -10.46
N VAL A 105 -34.09 5.12 -11.52
CA VAL A 105 -34.63 5.13 -12.88
C VAL A 105 -35.30 3.76 -13.06
N GLN A 106 -36.62 3.76 -13.31
CA GLN A 106 -37.37 2.56 -13.72
C GLN A 106 -37.17 2.31 -15.21
#